data_AF-A0A1B3X332-F1
#
_entry.id   AF-A0A1B3X332-F1
#
_cell.length_a   1.000
_cell.length_b   1.000
_cell.length_c   1.000
_cell.angle_alpha   90.00
_cell.angle_beta   90.00
_cell.angle_gamma   90.00
#
_symmetry.space_group_name_H-M   'P 1'
#
loop_
_entity.id
_entity.type
_entity.pdbx_description
1 polymer ?
#
loop_
_entity_poly.entity_id
_entity_poly.type
_entity_poly.pdbx_seq_one_letter_code
_entity_poly.pdbx_strand_id
1 'polypeptide(L)'
;MKIMISLRNICVLGLLACLGGCGAPAETSAEMPHEIVQQNVPVHGQKEIYLAGGCFWGTELYVSLIHGVISAESGYANGRTSHPSYREVCSGSGHAETVHIVYDPQIVSLDEILTAFYDSIDPTAMDRQGNDIGRQYRSGIYYVPNADGSESADAAVIRASLDALQKRIGKTVAVEMGPIVNFYRAEEDHQKYLEKNPNGYCHISPALIARMREKYEAAERAEVSNVTRTYEKPSDAELKARLTGMQYAVTQEKATEPPFRNEYDHEFREGIYCDITTGEPLFISADKYDSGCGWPAFSRPIDSALIAEHEDRSHGMVRTEVTAANSGAHLGHVFNDGPAAAGGLRYCINSASLRFIPKEDMEREGYGDYLYLLEK
;
A
#
# COMPACT_ATOMS: atom_id res chain seq x y z
N MET A 1 67.60 40.56 74.45
CA MET A 1 67.29 39.32 75.18
C MET A 1 67.31 38.18 74.15
N LYS A 2 68.38 37.36 74.19
CA LYS A 2 68.65 36.02 73.59
C LYS A 2 67.82 35.64 72.33
N ILE A 3 68.36 35.64 71.12
CA ILE A 3 69.30 34.65 70.53
C ILE A 3 68.99 33.21 70.95
N MET A 4 68.43 32.42 70.04
CA MET A 4 68.75 30.99 69.98
C MET A 4 68.70 30.48 68.54
N ILE A 5 69.89 30.15 68.06
CA ILE A 5 70.22 29.42 66.85
C ILE A 5 70.10 27.93 67.19
N SER A 6 69.54 27.12 66.28
CA SER A 6 69.98 25.72 66.15
C SER A 6 69.80 25.23 64.71
N LEU A 7 70.94 25.09 64.02
CA LEU A 7 71.11 24.36 62.77
C LEU A 7 71.01 22.84 63.02
N ARG A 8 70.54 22.07 62.03
CA ARG A 8 71.35 21.12 61.21
C ARG A 8 70.50 20.01 60.56
N ASN A 9 70.58 19.93 59.22
CA ASN A 9 70.92 18.76 58.38
C ASN A 9 70.25 18.91 56.99
N ILE A 10 70.98 19.27 55.92
CA ILE A 10 71.80 18.45 54.99
C ILE A 10 71.04 18.04 53.71
N CYS A 11 71.68 18.31 52.56
CA CYS A 11 71.53 17.78 51.18
C CYS A 11 70.23 18.10 50.40
N VAL A 12 70.22 18.81 49.26
CA VAL A 12 70.91 18.63 47.94
C VAL A 12 70.27 17.53 47.06
N LEU A 13 69.74 18.01 45.91
CA LEU A 13 69.43 17.36 44.63
C LEU A 13 68.41 16.20 44.56
N GLY A 14 67.50 16.31 43.59
CA GLY A 14 66.76 15.15 43.08
C GLY A 14 65.59 15.50 42.16
N LEU A 15 65.90 15.93 40.93
CA LEU A 15 64.96 15.89 39.82
C LEU A 15 64.58 14.42 39.58
N LEU A 16 63.36 14.01 39.90
CA LEU A 16 62.86 12.67 39.55
C LEU A 16 61.68 12.83 38.58
N ALA A 17 61.97 12.58 37.31
CA ALA A 17 60.99 12.30 36.29
C ALA A 17 60.36 10.93 36.59
N CYS A 18 59.10 10.92 37.01
CA CYS A 18 58.29 9.71 37.02
C CYS A 18 57.46 9.69 35.73
N LEU A 19 58.01 8.98 34.74
CA LEU A 19 57.25 8.37 33.65
C LEU A 19 56.30 7.31 34.23
N GLY A 20 55.11 7.19 33.64
CA GLY A 20 54.30 5.97 33.74
C GLY A 20 53.07 6.08 34.64
N GLY A 21 52.06 6.81 34.17
CA GLY A 21 50.67 6.58 34.57
C GLY A 21 49.86 6.29 33.31
N CYS A 22 49.52 5.02 33.09
CA CYS A 22 48.60 4.57 32.05
C CYS A 22 47.22 5.20 32.29
N GLY A 23 46.99 6.39 31.75
CA GLY A 23 45.64 6.83 31.43
C GLY A 23 45.21 6.03 30.21
N ALA A 24 44.29 5.08 30.39
CA ALA A 24 43.47 4.64 29.26
C ALA A 24 42.88 5.91 28.61
N PRO A 25 42.98 6.09 27.28
CA PRO A 25 42.28 7.18 26.65
C PRO A 25 40.79 6.97 26.96
N ALA A 26 40.17 7.99 27.56
CA ALA A 26 38.73 8.04 27.67
C ALA A 26 38.18 7.83 26.25
N GLU A 27 37.32 6.82 26.08
CA GLU A 27 36.61 6.59 24.83
C GLU A 27 35.99 7.92 24.40
N THR A 28 36.53 8.51 23.34
CA THR A 28 35.89 9.62 22.65
C THR A 28 34.53 9.11 22.22
N SER A 29 33.47 9.65 22.83
CA SER A 29 32.09 9.49 22.38
C SER A 29 32.03 9.82 20.89
N ALA A 30 32.13 8.80 20.03
CA ALA A 30 31.98 8.98 18.61
C ALA A 30 30.60 9.61 18.36
N GLU A 31 30.60 10.77 17.72
CA GLU A 31 29.38 11.43 17.24
C GLU A 31 28.65 10.45 16.31
N MET A 32 27.33 10.34 16.43
CA MET A 32 26.55 9.41 15.60
C MET A 32 26.73 9.80 14.12
N PRO A 33 26.89 8.84 13.19
CA PRO A 33 26.89 9.17 11.77
C PRO A 33 25.56 9.81 11.39
N HIS A 34 25.58 10.76 10.47
CA HIS A 34 24.38 11.43 9.94
C HIS A 34 24.14 10.95 8.50
N GLU A 35 23.38 9.86 8.35
CA GLU A 35 23.17 9.22 7.06
C GLU A 35 21.86 8.42 7.07
N ILE A 36 21.06 8.59 6.03
CA ILE A 36 19.80 7.86 5.80
C ILE A 36 19.98 6.99 4.57
N VAL A 37 20.04 5.67 4.77
CA VAL A 37 20.17 4.65 3.74
C VAL A 37 18.89 3.81 3.73
N GLN A 38 17.96 4.18 2.87
CA GLN A 38 16.63 3.56 2.76
C GLN A 38 16.23 3.37 1.30
N GLN A 39 15.30 2.46 1.02
CA GLN A 39 14.85 2.18 -0.33
C GLN A 39 13.66 3.07 -0.72
N ASN A 40 12.73 3.31 0.21
CA ASN A 40 11.52 4.06 -0.06
C ASN A 40 11.73 5.52 0.34
N VAL A 41 11.31 6.46 -0.51
CA VAL A 41 11.40 7.90 -0.23
C VAL A 41 10.03 8.51 -0.53
N PRO A 42 9.47 9.34 0.36
CA PRO A 42 8.17 9.97 0.11
C PRO A 42 8.21 10.82 -1.16
N VAL A 43 7.18 10.68 -1.99
CA VAL A 43 6.96 11.48 -3.21
C VAL A 43 5.60 12.18 -3.16
N HIS A 44 5.40 13.25 -3.93
CA HIS A 44 4.08 13.83 -4.17
C HIS A 44 3.22 14.13 -2.91
N GLY A 45 3.80 14.77 -1.90
CA GLY A 45 3.04 15.16 -0.69
C GLY A 45 2.84 14.04 0.33
N GLN A 46 3.34 12.84 0.06
CA GLN A 46 3.51 11.78 1.06
C GLN A 46 4.43 12.26 2.19
N LYS A 47 4.27 11.62 3.34
CA LYS A 47 5.08 11.87 4.52
C LYS A 47 5.77 10.60 4.99
N GLU A 48 6.77 10.76 5.84
CA GLU A 48 7.52 9.66 6.43
C GLU A 48 7.67 9.79 7.96
N ILE A 49 7.78 8.64 8.63
CA ILE A 49 8.04 8.53 10.07
C ILE A 49 8.82 7.24 10.34
N TYR A 50 9.58 7.20 11.44
CA TYR A 50 10.39 6.04 11.83
C TYR A 50 9.96 5.57 13.22
N LEU A 51 9.52 4.32 13.33
CA LEU A 51 8.98 3.75 14.56
C LEU A 51 9.80 2.54 15.01
N ALA A 52 10.38 2.62 16.20
CA ALA A 52 11.05 1.52 16.88
C ALA A 52 10.12 0.93 17.93
N GLY A 53 9.78 -0.36 17.82
CA GLY A 53 8.71 -0.97 18.62
C GLY A 53 9.01 -2.40 19.03
N GLY A 54 10.28 -2.74 19.28
CA GLY A 54 10.69 -4.13 19.52
C GLY A 54 11.23 -4.80 18.26
N CYS A 55 11.05 -6.11 18.14
CA CYS A 55 11.45 -6.83 16.92
C CYS A 55 10.70 -6.28 15.70
N PHE A 56 11.45 -5.74 14.74
CA PHE A 56 10.88 -5.05 13.59
C PHE A 56 10.06 -5.93 12.64
N TRP A 57 10.14 -7.27 12.73
CA TRP A 57 9.38 -8.18 11.87
C TRP A 57 7.88 -8.05 12.12
N GLY A 58 7.51 -7.99 13.40
CA GLY A 58 6.14 -7.76 13.81
C GLY A 58 5.72 -6.34 13.50
N THR A 59 6.55 -5.36 13.86
CA THR A 59 6.27 -3.94 13.65
C THR A 59 6.03 -3.63 12.18
N GLU A 60 6.87 -4.11 11.26
CA GLU A 60 6.77 -3.90 9.81
C GLU A 60 5.45 -4.45 9.28
N LEU A 61 5.11 -5.71 9.61
CA LEU A 61 3.83 -6.30 9.22
C LEU A 61 2.64 -5.53 9.78
N TYR A 62 2.71 -5.11 11.04
CA TYR A 62 1.56 -4.47 11.67
C TYR A 62 1.30 -3.07 11.11
N VAL A 63 2.35 -2.27 10.88
CA VAL A 63 2.19 -0.92 10.33
C VAL A 63 1.88 -0.94 8.83
N SER A 64 2.32 -1.95 8.07
CA SER A 64 1.93 -2.10 6.67
C SER A 64 0.43 -2.38 6.46
N LEU A 65 -0.26 -2.84 7.51
CA LEU A 65 -1.71 -3.06 7.52
C LEU A 65 -2.52 -1.81 7.89
N ILE A 66 -1.87 -0.67 8.14
CA ILE A 66 -2.57 0.61 8.30
C ILE A 66 -2.97 1.09 6.90
N HIS A 67 -4.28 1.18 6.61
CA HIS A 67 -4.76 1.74 5.35
C HIS A 67 -4.26 3.20 5.21
N GLY A 68 -3.68 3.54 4.06
CA GLY A 68 -2.96 4.79 3.82
C GLY A 68 -1.44 4.73 4.04
N VAL A 69 -0.90 3.66 4.64
CA VAL A 69 0.55 3.37 4.58
C VAL A 69 0.89 2.81 3.20
N ILE A 70 1.90 3.41 2.58
CA ILE A 70 2.36 3.12 1.22
C ILE A 70 3.52 2.13 1.24
N SER A 71 4.44 2.30 2.18
CA SER A 71 5.54 1.37 2.38
C SER A 71 5.97 1.32 3.84
N ALA A 72 6.46 0.16 4.24
CA ALA A 72 7.11 -0.09 5.51
C ALA A 72 8.40 -0.87 5.21
N GLU A 73 9.54 -0.43 5.73
CA GLU A 73 10.81 -1.14 5.58
C GLU A 73 11.58 -1.20 6.90
N SER A 74 12.13 -2.38 7.19
CA SER A 74 12.88 -2.67 8.41
C SER A 74 14.30 -2.12 8.33
N GLY A 75 14.82 -1.57 9.43
CA GLY A 75 16.17 -1.02 9.51
C GLY A 75 16.66 -0.71 10.92
N TYR A 76 17.78 -0.01 11.00
CA TYR A 76 18.53 0.28 12.22
C TYR A 76 18.71 1.78 12.37
N ALA A 77 18.18 2.36 13.45
CA ALA A 77 18.16 3.80 13.64
C ALA A 77 18.94 4.29 14.86
N ASN A 78 19.47 5.51 14.73
CA ASN A 78 20.02 6.33 15.81
C ASN A 78 21.08 5.61 16.66
N GLY A 79 21.99 4.87 16.02
CA GLY A 79 23.13 4.24 16.66
C GLY A 79 24.46 4.90 16.33
N ARG A 80 25.55 4.31 16.84
CA ARG A 80 26.89 4.93 16.86
C ARG A 80 27.81 4.51 15.72
N THR A 81 27.45 3.45 15.00
CA THR A 81 28.25 2.88 13.91
C THR A 81 27.57 3.11 12.58
N SER A 82 28.35 3.30 11.51
CA SER A 82 27.81 3.37 10.15
C SER A 82 27.57 1.97 9.59
N HIS A 83 26.51 1.81 8.78
CA HIS A 83 26.18 0.57 8.08
C HIS A 83 26.26 -0.70 8.97
N PRO A 84 25.58 -0.74 10.14
CA PRO A 84 25.65 -1.89 11.02
C PRO A 84 24.99 -3.11 10.38
N SER A 85 25.60 -4.27 10.58
CA SER A 85 24.95 -5.58 10.36
C SER A 85 24.00 -5.92 11.51
N TYR A 86 23.04 -6.82 11.26
CA TYR A 86 22.16 -7.33 12.32
C TYR A 86 22.94 -7.83 13.55
N ARG A 87 24.08 -8.52 13.33
CA ARG A 87 24.94 -9.02 14.40
C ARG A 87 25.50 -7.91 15.27
N GLU A 88 25.92 -6.79 14.68
CA GLU A 88 26.46 -5.65 15.43
C GLU A 88 25.37 -4.93 16.21
N VAL A 89 24.15 -4.85 15.66
CA VAL A 89 22.97 -4.34 16.37
C VAL A 89 22.67 -5.17 17.61
N CYS A 90 22.57 -6.49 17.48
CA CYS A 90 22.36 -7.38 18.63
C CYS A 90 23.53 -7.38 19.63
N SER A 91 24.73 -7.00 19.19
CA SER A 91 25.94 -6.93 20.03
C SER A 91 26.16 -5.56 20.69
N GLY A 92 25.26 -4.58 20.46
CA GLY A 92 25.28 -3.29 21.16
C GLY A 92 25.87 -2.11 20.38
N SER A 93 25.67 -2.05 19.05
CA SER A 93 26.04 -0.89 18.22
C SER A 93 25.31 0.43 18.60
N GLY A 94 24.29 0.35 19.46
CA GLY A 94 23.48 1.47 19.93
C GLY A 94 22.26 1.78 19.07
N HIS A 95 22.13 1.11 17.92
CA HIS A 95 20.97 1.25 17.03
C HIS A 95 19.69 0.66 17.65
N ALA A 96 18.52 1.18 17.28
CA ALA A 96 17.21 0.54 17.50
C ALA A 96 16.78 -0.20 16.23
N GLU A 97 16.19 -1.39 16.38
CA GLU A 97 15.35 -1.96 15.32
C GLU A 97 14.16 -1.04 15.09
N THR A 98 14.04 -0.54 13.87
CA THR A 98 13.14 0.55 13.50
C THR A 98 12.51 0.27 12.15
N VAL A 99 11.24 0.63 11.98
CA VAL A 99 10.55 0.57 10.70
C VAL A 99 10.42 1.98 10.16
N HIS A 100 10.94 2.21 8.95
CA HIS A 100 10.68 3.42 8.17
C HIS A 100 9.35 3.26 7.44
N ILE A 101 8.47 4.25 7.59
CA ILE A 101 7.10 4.22 7.08
C ILE A 101 6.90 5.42 6.17
N VAL A 102 6.46 5.18 4.93
CA VAL A 102 5.92 6.20 4.02
C VAL A 102 4.41 6.08 3.97
N TYR A 103 3.69 7.18 4.10
CA TYR A 103 2.22 7.18 4.14
C TYR A 103 1.62 8.39 3.41
N ASP A 104 0.35 8.25 3.01
CA ASP A 104 -0.44 9.34 2.45
C ASP A 104 -1.19 10.08 3.58
N PRO A 105 -0.81 11.35 3.89
CA PRO A 105 -1.49 12.12 4.93
C PRO A 105 -2.94 12.51 4.58
N GLN A 106 -3.40 12.28 3.36
CA GLN A 106 -4.80 12.47 2.96
C GLN A 106 -5.68 11.27 3.32
N ILE A 107 -5.09 10.09 3.48
CA ILE A 107 -5.79 8.84 3.81
C ILE A 107 -5.65 8.53 5.31
N VAL A 108 -4.43 8.68 5.85
CA VAL A 108 -4.15 8.39 7.27
C VAL A 108 -3.30 9.49 7.90
N SER A 109 -3.72 9.97 9.07
CA SER A 109 -2.98 10.98 9.81
C SER A 109 -1.84 10.38 10.64
N LEU A 110 -0.86 11.23 10.99
CA LEU A 110 0.22 10.82 11.90
C LEU A 110 -0.32 10.34 13.26
N ASP A 111 -1.36 11.00 13.80
CA ASP A 111 -1.97 10.63 15.08
C ASP A 111 -2.60 9.23 15.04
N GLU A 112 -3.21 8.85 13.92
CA GLU A 112 -3.76 7.50 13.72
C GLU A 112 -2.66 6.43 13.63
N ILE A 113 -1.56 6.72 12.92
CA ILE A 113 -0.38 5.84 12.87
C ILE A 113 0.20 5.65 14.28
N LEU A 114 0.38 6.74 15.03
CA LEU A 114 0.91 6.69 16.39
C LEU A 114 -0.02 5.93 17.35
N THR A 115 -1.34 6.13 17.22
CA THR A 115 -2.33 5.38 18.00
C THR A 115 -2.25 3.88 17.73
N ALA A 116 -2.19 3.48 16.45
CA ALA A 116 -2.01 2.09 16.09
C ALA A 116 -0.69 1.52 16.65
N PHE A 117 0.40 2.28 16.53
CA PHE A 117 1.70 1.92 17.07
C PHE A 117 1.65 1.68 18.60
N TYR A 118 1.00 2.56 19.36
CA TYR A 118 0.83 2.39 20.80
C TYR A 118 0.04 1.14 21.19
N ASP A 119 -0.91 0.70 20.36
CA ASP A 119 -1.65 -0.53 20.60
C ASP A 119 -0.78 -1.78 20.38
N SER A 120 0.31 -1.67 19.62
CA SER A 120 1.21 -2.78 19.28
C SER A 120 2.36 -3.01 20.26
N ILE A 121 2.66 -2.03 21.14
CA ILE A 121 3.79 -2.08 22.08
C ILE A 121 3.32 -2.02 23.55
N ASP A 122 4.20 -2.39 24.48
CA ASP A 122 4.12 -1.93 25.87
C ASP A 122 4.82 -0.56 25.96
N PRO A 123 4.07 0.55 26.10
CA PRO A 123 4.66 1.89 26.11
C PRO A 123 5.39 2.22 27.42
N THR A 124 5.36 1.34 28.42
CA THR A 124 6.01 1.53 29.72
C THR A 124 7.28 0.70 29.90
N ALA A 125 7.53 -0.26 29.00
CA ALA A 125 8.70 -1.11 29.03
C ALA A 125 9.93 -0.38 28.50
N MET A 126 11.01 -0.38 29.28
CA MET A 126 12.31 0.17 28.89
C MET A 126 13.18 -0.93 28.27
N ASP A 127 13.76 -0.67 27.09
CA ASP A 127 14.66 -1.57 26.37
C ASP A 127 14.12 -3.01 26.21
N ARG A 128 12.80 -3.14 26.00
CA ARG A 128 12.13 -4.43 25.92
C ARG A 128 10.77 -4.33 25.23
N GLN A 129 10.45 -5.33 24.41
CA GLN A 129 9.08 -5.62 23.96
C GLN A 129 8.84 -7.14 23.95
N GLY A 130 7.76 -7.59 24.62
CA GLY A 130 7.49 -9.02 24.79
C GLY A 130 8.66 -9.77 25.45
N ASN A 131 9.21 -10.76 24.72
CA ASN A 131 10.36 -11.55 25.16
C ASN A 131 11.71 -10.99 24.67
N ASP A 132 11.70 -9.96 23.83
CA ASP A 132 12.88 -9.37 23.24
C ASP A 132 13.43 -8.30 24.20
N ILE A 133 14.65 -8.50 24.71
CA ILE A 133 15.27 -7.66 25.74
C ILE A 133 16.59 -7.12 25.20
N GLY A 134 16.77 -5.80 25.27
CA GLY A 134 17.96 -5.12 24.82
C GLY A 134 17.64 -3.74 24.27
N ARG A 135 18.64 -2.86 24.25
CA ARG A 135 18.50 -1.47 23.78
C ARG A 135 18.10 -1.37 22.30
N GLN A 136 18.38 -2.39 21.51
CA GLN A 136 17.90 -2.51 20.13
C GLN A 136 16.37 -2.67 20.04
N TYR A 137 15.72 -3.12 21.11
CA TYR A 137 14.25 -3.29 21.19
C TYR A 137 13.56 -2.18 21.98
N ARG A 138 14.25 -1.06 22.23
CA ARG A 138 13.65 0.11 22.87
C ARG A 138 12.53 0.69 22.00
N SER A 139 11.53 1.26 22.65
CA SER A 139 10.45 1.94 21.95
C SER A 139 10.84 3.39 21.64
N GLY A 140 10.69 3.82 20.40
CA GLY A 140 11.09 5.16 19.96
C GLY A 140 10.28 5.65 18.75
N ILE A 141 10.07 6.96 18.69
CA ILE A 141 9.42 7.65 17.58
C ILE A 141 10.39 8.71 17.05
N TYR A 142 10.84 8.55 15.81
CA TYR A 142 11.82 9.45 15.20
C TYR A 142 11.22 10.20 14.01
N TYR A 143 11.24 11.53 14.09
CA TYR A 143 10.72 12.43 13.04
C TYR A 143 11.84 12.95 12.14
N VAL A 144 11.50 13.30 10.90
CA VAL A 144 12.42 14.00 10.01
C VAL A 144 12.53 15.46 10.45
N PRO A 145 13.73 15.98 10.78
CA PRO A 145 13.91 17.39 11.10
C PRO A 145 13.72 18.27 9.86
N ASN A 146 13.52 19.58 10.08
CA ASN A 146 13.54 20.54 8.98
C ASN A 146 14.94 20.58 8.33
N ALA A 147 15.04 21.11 7.11
CA ALA A 147 16.30 21.19 6.37
C ALA A 147 17.42 21.97 7.10
N ASP A 148 17.07 22.86 8.03
CA ASP A 148 17.99 23.61 8.88
C ASP A 148 18.37 22.89 10.20
N GLY A 149 17.86 21.67 10.41
CA GLY A 149 18.05 20.86 11.61
C GLY A 149 17.10 21.17 12.77
N SER A 150 16.16 22.11 12.61
CA SER A 150 15.17 22.41 13.64
C SER A 150 14.04 21.35 13.73
N GLU A 151 13.31 21.32 14.85
CA GLU A 151 12.18 20.40 15.03
C GLU A 151 11.10 20.64 13.94
N SER A 152 10.63 19.58 13.31
CA SER A 152 9.53 19.65 12.34
C SER A 152 8.17 19.75 13.04
N ALA A 153 7.12 20.04 12.26
CA ALA A 153 5.74 20.10 12.78
C ALA A 153 5.29 18.77 13.40
N ASP A 154 5.83 17.65 12.92
CA ASP A 154 5.49 16.31 13.42
C ASP A 154 5.95 16.11 14.87
N ALA A 155 7.03 16.78 15.29
CA ALA A 155 7.51 16.74 16.69
C ALA A 155 6.44 17.22 17.69
N ALA A 156 5.66 18.25 17.33
CA ALA A 156 4.57 18.74 18.16
C ALA A 156 3.41 17.73 18.26
N VAL A 157 3.07 17.08 17.15
CA VAL A 157 2.04 16.02 17.09
C VAL A 157 2.45 14.82 17.94
N ILE A 158 3.70 14.37 17.81
CA ILE A 158 4.25 13.25 18.58
C ILE A 158 4.20 13.57 20.08
N ARG A 159 4.68 14.74 20.48
CA ARG A 159 4.67 15.17 21.89
C ARG A 159 3.25 15.20 22.47
N ALA A 160 2.30 15.75 21.74
CA ALA A 160 0.89 15.79 22.16
C ALA A 160 0.30 14.37 22.28
N SER A 161 0.62 13.46 21.35
CA SER A 161 0.14 12.08 21.38
C SER A 161 0.73 11.29 22.56
N LEU A 162 2.01 11.49 22.90
CA LEU A 162 2.68 10.86 24.05
C LEU A 162 2.10 11.39 25.37
N ASP A 163 1.82 12.69 25.46
CA ASP A 163 1.14 13.29 26.62
C ASP A 163 -0.27 12.71 26.81
N ALA A 164 -1.02 12.53 25.72
CA ALA A 164 -2.34 11.91 25.74
C ALA A 164 -2.25 10.43 26.16
N LEU A 165 -1.29 9.68 25.62
CA LEU A 165 -1.03 8.29 25.99
C LEU A 165 -0.71 8.17 27.48
N GLN A 166 0.22 8.97 27.99
CA GLN A 166 0.61 8.98 29.40
C GLN A 166 -0.58 9.26 30.33
N LYS A 167 -1.43 10.24 29.98
CA LYS A 167 -2.67 10.53 30.71
C LYS A 167 -3.65 9.34 30.67
N ARG A 168 -3.80 8.70 29.52
CA ARG A 168 -4.69 7.54 29.33
C ARG A 168 -4.27 6.34 30.17
N ILE A 169 -2.97 6.05 30.25
CA ILE A 169 -2.46 4.86 30.96
C ILE A 169 -2.12 5.12 32.43
N GLY A 170 -1.98 6.38 32.84
CA GLY A 170 -1.69 6.77 34.23
C GLY A 170 -0.30 6.31 34.73
N LYS A 171 0.63 6.01 33.82
CA LYS A 171 1.99 5.54 34.07
C LYS A 171 2.97 6.31 33.19
N THR A 172 4.21 6.43 33.65
CA THR A 172 5.29 7.03 32.85
C THR A 172 5.52 6.21 31.58
N VAL A 173 5.51 6.91 30.45
CA VAL A 173 5.83 6.33 29.14
C VAL A 173 7.35 6.24 28.97
N ALA A 174 7.85 5.10 28.53
CA ALA A 174 9.26 4.82 28.24
C ALA A 174 9.64 5.05 26.77
N VAL A 175 8.66 5.34 25.91
CA VAL A 175 8.87 5.65 24.48
C VAL A 175 9.67 6.94 24.35
N GLU A 176 10.84 6.85 23.72
CA GLU A 176 11.64 8.03 23.40
C GLU A 176 11.12 8.75 22.15
N MET A 177 11.36 10.06 22.05
CA MET A 177 11.11 10.83 20.83
C MET A 177 12.32 11.70 20.49
N GLY A 178 12.58 11.87 19.19
CA GLY A 178 13.65 12.75 18.72
C GLY A 178 13.72 12.81 17.20
N PRO A 179 14.66 13.59 16.63
CA PRO A 179 14.90 13.55 15.20
C PRO A 179 15.52 12.21 14.80
N ILE A 180 15.24 11.75 13.58
CA ILE A 180 16.06 10.72 12.94
C ILE A 180 17.45 11.32 12.62
N VAL A 181 18.51 10.62 13.02
CA VAL A 181 19.90 11.04 12.83
C VAL A 181 20.58 10.14 11.82
N ASN A 182 20.45 8.83 12.00
CA ASN A 182 20.79 7.85 10.98
C ASN A 182 19.75 6.75 10.91
N PHE A 183 19.64 6.16 9.72
CA PHE A 183 18.84 4.99 9.44
C PHE A 183 19.58 4.15 8.40
N TYR A 184 19.75 2.87 8.70
CA TYR A 184 20.33 1.90 7.77
C TYR A 184 19.33 0.78 7.55
N ARG A 185 18.82 0.67 6.33
CA ARG A 185 17.92 -0.40 5.93
C ARG A 185 18.56 -1.76 6.23
N ALA A 186 17.79 -2.65 6.84
CA ALA A 186 18.22 -4.00 7.15
C ALA A 186 18.38 -4.84 5.89
N GLU A 187 19.09 -5.96 6.02
CA GLU A 187 19.32 -6.95 4.96
C GLU A 187 17.99 -7.48 4.40
N GLU A 188 17.99 -7.92 3.12
CA GLU A 188 16.78 -8.39 2.43
C GLU A 188 16.02 -9.50 3.15
N ASP A 189 16.72 -10.35 3.89
CA ASP A 189 16.11 -11.46 4.64
C ASP A 189 15.21 -10.96 5.79
N HIS A 190 15.41 -9.74 6.27
CA HIS A 190 14.58 -9.12 7.32
C HIS A 190 13.38 -8.35 6.76
N GLN A 191 13.44 -7.91 5.50
CA GLN A 191 12.34 -7.18 4.88
C GLN A 191 11.16 -8.11 4.66
N LYS A 192 9.95 -7.66 5.02
CA LYS A 192 8.71 -8.43 4.88
C LYS A 192 8.82 -9.83 5.46
N TYR A 193 9.55 -9.98 6.57
CA TYR A 193 9.91 -11.28 7.11
C TYR A 193 8.69 -12.16 7.40
N LEU A 194 7.61 -11.60 7.98
CA LEU A 194 6.39 -12.34 8.30
C LEU A 194 5.47 -12.59 7.09
N GLU A 195 5.65 -11.87 5.97
CA GLU A 195 5.01 -12.25 4.70
C GLU A 195 5.70 -13.48 4.11
N LYS A 196 7.05 -13.49 4.13
CA LYS A 196 7.87 -14.62 3.68
C LYS A 196 7.75 -15.84 4.59
N ASN A 197 7.54 -15.61 5.89
CA ASN A 197 7.47 -16.64 6.93
C ASN A 197 6.22 -16.43 7.80
N PRO A 198 5.02 -16.87 7.35
CA PRO A 198 3.76 -16.61 8.05
C PRO A 198 3.67 -17.14 9.48
N ASN A 199 4.45 -18.19 9.79
CA ASN A 199 4.57 -18.77 11.13
C ASN A 199 5.83 -18.31 11.88
N GLY A 200 6.46 -17.23 11.40
CA GLY A 200 7.65 -16.65 12.00
C GLY A 200 7.36 -16.04 13.38
N TYR A 201 8.42 -15.73 14.11
CA TYR A 201 8.31 -15.08 15.41
C TYR A 201 7.68 -13.68 15.29
N CYS A 202 6.72 -13.40 16.15
CA CYS A 202 6.11 -12.08 16.29
C CYS A 202 5.69 -11.87 17.75
N HIS A 203 6.12 -10.76 18.36
CA HIS A 203 5.73 -10.40 19.72
C HIS A 203 4.36 -9.69 19.77
N ILE A 204 3.89 -9.16 18.64
CA ILE A 204 2.57 -8.52 18.53
C ILE A 204 1.48 -9.60 18.50
N SER A 205 0.41 -9.37 19.26
CA SER A 205 -0.69 -10.32 19.38
C SER A 205 -1.29 -10.69 18.01
N PRO A 206 -1.45 -12.00 17.70
CA PRO A 206 -2.13 -12.43 16.47
C PRO A 206 -3.54 -11.88 16.34
N ALA A 207 -4.25 -11.69 17.47
CA ALA A 207 -5.60 -11.12 17.46
C ALA A 207 -5.59 -9.62 17.08
N LEU A 208 -4.53 -8.89 17.44
CA LEU A 208 -4.38 -7.49 17.05
C LEU A 208 -4.06 -7.38 15.55
N ILE A 209 -3.17 -8.22 15.03
CA ILE A 209 -2.87 -8.31 13.59
C ILE A 209 -4.13 -8.68 12.80
N ALA A 210 -4.89 -9.68 13.24
CA ALA A 210 -6.13 -10.09 12.57
C ALA A 210 -7.15 -8.95 12.49
N ARG A 211 -7.37 -8.21 13.58
CA ARG A 211 -8.23 -7.02 13.58
C ARG A 211 -7.74 -5.94 12.64
N MET A 212 -6.43 -5.77 12.51
CA MET A 212 -5.87 -4.79 11.59
C MET A 212 -6.08 -5.19 10.13
N ARG A 213 -5.93 -6.48 9.79
CA ARG A 213 -6.28 -7.01 8.46
C ARG A 213 -7.75 -6.80 8.13
N GLU A 214 -8.65 -7.12 9.07
CA GLU A 214 -10.09 -6.89 8.89
C GLU A 214 -10.41 -5.42 8.61
N LYS A 215 -9.75 -4.48 9.32
CA LYS A 215 -9.88 -3.04 9.08
C LYS A 215 -9.35 -2.63 7.71
N TYR A 216 -8.18 -3.12 7.33
CA TYR A 216 -7.56 -2.85 6.03
C TYR A 216 -8.47 -3.30 4.88
N GLU A 217 -8.91 -4.55 4.90
CA GLU A 217 -9.82 -5.08 3.88
C GLU A 217 -11.15 -4.33 3.84
N ALA A 218 -11.66 -3.87 4.98
CA ALA A 218 -12.87 -3.05 5.02
C ALA A 218 -12.67 -1.67 4.38
N ALA A 219 -11.50 -1.05 4.61
CA ALA A 219 -11.14 0.23 4.00
C ALA A 219 -10.94 0.09 2.48
N GLU A 220 -10.24 -0.94 2.02
CA GLU A 220 -10.10 -1.23 0.59
C GLU A 220 -11.46 -1.46 -0.08
N ARG A 221 -12.34 -2.26 0.53
CA ARG A 221 -13.71 -2.44 0.02
C ARG A 221 -14.48 -1.13 -0.05
N ALA A 222 -14.31 -0.25 0.94
CA ALA A 222 -14.96 1.06 0.97
C ALA A 222 -14.42 1.98 -0.15
N GLU A 223 -13.11 1.97 -0.41
CA GLU A 223 -12.51 2.70 -1.52
C GLU A 223 -12.97 2.18 -2.87
N VAL A 224 -12.97 0.86 -3.09
CA VAL A 224 -13.51 0.24 -4.32
C VAL A 224 -14.99 0.60 -4.50
N SER A 225 -15.78 0.65 -3.42
CA SER A 225 -17.18 1.08 -3.51
C SER A 225 -17.33 2.58 -3.84
N ASN A 226 -16.35 3.42 -3.49
CA ASN A 226 -16.33 4.83 -3.88
C ASN A 226 -15.87 5.05 -5.34
N VAL A 227 -15.23 4.05 -5.97
CA VAL A 227 -14.96 4.00 -7.42
C VAL A 227 -16.11 3.29 -8.17
N THR A 228 -17.35 3.40 -7.69
CA THR A 228 -18.49 3.02 -8.53
C THR A 228 -18.63 4.05 -9.65
N ARG A 229 -18.01 3.78 -10.81
CA ARG A 229 -18.29 4.51 -12.05
C ARG A 229 -19.79 4.47 -12.30
N THR A 230 -20.45 5.62 -12.28
CA THR A 230 -21.84 5.74 -12.68
C THR A 230 -21.93 5.78 -14.20
N TYR A 231 -22.40 4.70 -14.78
CA TYR A 231 -22.61 4.57 -16.22
C TYR A 231 -23.98 5.14 -16.62
N GLU A 232 -24.18 6.44 -16.45
CA GLU A 232 -25.48 7.06 -16.73
C GLU A 232 -25.81 7.04 -18.23
N LYS A 233 -27.04 6.67 -18.57
CA LYS A 233 -27.54 6.74 -19.95
C LYS A 233 -27.64 8.20 -20.39
N PRO A 234 -26.92 8.63 -21.44
CA PRO A 234 -27.10 9.96 -22.01
C PRO A 234 -28.50 10.16 -22.57
N SER A 235 -28.91 11.42 -22.72
CA SER A 235 -30.18 11.74 -23.36
C SER A 235 -30.22 11.31 -24.82
N ASP A 236 -31.43 11.09 -25.36
CA ASP A 236 -31.62 10.72 -26.76
C ASP A 236 -30.95 11.71 -27.75
N ALA A 237 -30.99 13.01 -27.43
CA ALA A 237 -30.36 14.05 -28.22
C ALA A 237 -28.83 13.93 -28.24
N GLU A 238 -28.22 13.60 -27.09
CA GLU A 238 -26.77 13.37 -26.99
C GLU A 238 -26.36 12.09 -27.72
N LEU A 239 -27.16 11.02 -27.60
CA LEU A 239 -26.94 9.77 -28.33
C LEU A 239 -26.98 10.00 -29.84
N LYS A 240 -27.97 10.75 -30.36
CA LYS A 240 -28.04 11.13 -31.78
C LYS A 240 -26.85 11.96 -32.26
N ALA A 241 -26.30 12.80 -31.39
CA ALA A 241 -25.16 13.64 -31.74
C ALA A 241 -23.83 12.88 -31.74
N ARG A 242 -23.67 11.89 -30.85
CA ARG A 242 -22.41 11.16 -30.63
C ARG A 242 -22.30 9.88 -31.46
N LEU A 243 -23.39 9.15 -31.62
CA LEU A 243 -23.38 7.84 -32.30
C LEU A 243 -23.48 8.00 -33.82
N THR A 244 -22.88 7.08 -34.54
CA THR A 244 -23.15 6.92 -35.98
C THR A 244 -24.60 6.48 -36.21
N GLY A 245 -25.11 6.68 -37.42
CA GLY A 245 -26.48 6.25 -37.76
C GLY A 245 -26.74 4.76 -37.52
N MET A 246 -25.76 3.89 -37.80
CA MET A 246 -25.88 2.44 -37.52
C MET A 246 -25.87 2.15 -36.01
N GLN A 247 -24.97 2.76 -35.25
CA GLN A 247 -24.90 2.58 -33.79
C GLN A 247 -26.20 3.05 -33.11
N TYR A 248 -26.75 4.19 -33.54
CA TYR A 248 -28.03 4.68 -33.04
C TYR A 248 -29.18 3.74 -33.42
N ALA A 249 -29.29 3.33 -34.69
CA ALA A 249 -30.34 2.44 -35.16
C ALA A 249 -30.30 1.07 -34.45
N VAL A 250 -29.12 0.51 -34.23
CA VAL A 250 -28.96 -0.74 -33.48
C VAL A 250 -29.37 -0.53 -32.02
N THR A 251 -28.73 0.41 -31.32
CA THR A 251 -28.89 0.54 -29.87
C THR A 251 -30.25 1.07 -29.43
N GLN A 252 -30.86 1.98 -30.18
CA GLN A 252 -32.13 2.64 -29.79
C GLN A 252 -33.33 2.13 -30.58
N GLU A 253 -33.15 1.65 -31.81
CA GLU A 253 -34.25 1.25 -32.71
C GLU A 253 -34.29 -0.26 -32.97
N LYS A 254 -33.44 -1.04 -32.27
CA LYS A 254 -33.35 -2.50 -32.37
C LYS A 254 -33.04 -3.00 -33.79
N ALA A 255 -32.32 -2.20 -34.57
CA ALA A 255 -31.80 -2.64 -35.85
C ALA A 255 -30.72 -3.73 -35.66
N THR A 256 -30.38 -4.40 -36.74
CA THR A 256 -29.28 -5.39 -36.77
C THR A 256 -28.32 -5.01 -37.90
N GLU A 257 -27.03 -4.89 -37.58
CA GLU A 257 -26.00 -4.58 -38.56
C GLU A 257 -25.78 -5.76 -39.53
N PRO A 258 -25.26 -5.53 -40.74
CA PRO A 258 -25.05 -6.62 -41.70
C PRO A 258 -23.99 -7.63 -41.21
N PRO A 259 -24.21 -8.95 -41.42
CA PRO A 259 -23.25 -9.97 -41.04
C PRO A 259 -21.94 -9.81 -41.83
N PHE A 260 -20.81 -10.14 -41.19
CA PHE A 260 -19.43 -10.09 -41.70
C PHE A 260 -18.96 -8.70 -42.15
N ARG A 261 -19.76 -7.65 -41.96
CA ARG A 261 -19.47 -6.27 -42.37
C ARG A 261 -19.53 -5.34 -41.16
N ASN A 262 -18.89 -5.76 -40.10
CA ASN A 262 -18.83 -5.05 -38.84
C ASN A 262 -17.42 -5.16 -38.23
N GLU A 263 -17.15 -4.29 -37.25
CA GLU A 263 -15.80 -4.05 -36.75
C GLU A 263 -15.27 -5.21 -35.90
N TYR A 264 -16.13 -5.89 -35.13
CA TYR A 264 -15.70 -6.80 -34.08
C TYR A 264 -15.98 -8.29 -34.33
N ASP A 265 -16.54 -8.68 -35.47
CA ASP A 265 -16.67 -10.09 -35.88
C ASP A 265 -15.31 -10.82 -35.73
N HIS A 266 -14.24 -10.25 -36.31
CA HIS A 266 -12.89 -10.81 -36.30
C HIS A 266 -11.90 -10.10 -35.34
N GLU A 267 -12.39 -9.31 -34.38
CA GLU A 267 -11.54 -8.73 -33.33
C GLU A 267 -11.36 -9.74 -32.19
N PHE A 268 -10.12 -10.11 -31.89
CA PHE A 268 -9.77 -11.11 -30.87
C PHE A 268 -8.60 -10.68 -29.97
N ARG A 269 -8.17 -9.42 -30.02
CA ARG A 269 -7.18 -8.88 -29.10
C ARG A 269 -7.67 -8.94 -27.65
N GLU A 270 -6.74 -8.97 -26.70
CA GLU A 270 -7.08 -8.89 -25.28
C GLU A 270 -7.71 -7.54 -24.94
N GLY A 271 -8.83 -7.54 -24.22
CA GLY A 271 -9.52 -6.31 -23.84
C GLY A 271 -10.96 -6.55 -23.38
N ILE A 272 -11.70 -5.45 -23.27
CA ILE A 272 -13.11 -5.44 -22.87
C ILE A 272 -13.99 -4.81 -23.95
N TYR A 273 -15.24 -5.23 -24.00
CA TYR A 273 -16.27 -4.65 -24.87
C TYR A 273 -17.30 -3.94 -24.01
N CYS A 274 -17.35 -2.62 -24.14
CA CYS A 274 -18.23 -1.76 -23.36
C CYS A 274 -19.49 -1.40 -24.15
N ASP A 275 -20.59 -1.12 -23.47
CA ASP A 275 -21.77 -0.46 -24.04
C ASP A 275 -21.34 0.86 -24.69
N ILE A 276 -21.57 1.01 -25.99
CA ILE A 276 -21.19 2.23 -26.71
C ILE A 276 -21.95 3.48 -26.21
N THR A 277 -23.10 3.28 -25.56
CA THR A 277 -23.97 4.34 -25.06
C THR A 277 -23.55 4.88 -23.70
N THR A 278 -23.02 4.06 -22.80
CA THR A 278 -22.63 4.48 -21.43
C THR A 278 -21.16 4.31 -21.11
N GLY A 279 -20.46 3.45 -21.84
CA GLY A 279 -19.10 3.01 -21.52
C GLY A 279 -19.03 1.90 -20.48
N GLU A 280 -20.16 1.33 -20.05
CA GLU A 280 -20.22 0.21 -19.09
C GLU A 280 -19.62 -1.07 -19.70
N PRO A 281 -18.62 -1.73 -19.08
CA PRO A 281 -18.07 -2.99 -19.57
C PRO A 281 -19.12 -4.10 -19.55
N LEU A 282 -19.35 -4.76 -20.67
CA LEU A 282 -20.36 -5.82 -20.81
C LEU A 282 -19.75 -7.20 -21.01
N PHE A 283 -18.71 -7.31 -21.85
CA PHE A 283 -18.07 -8.56 -22.22
C PHE A 283 -16.55 -8.46 -22.16
N ILE A 284 -15.87 -9.59 -22.00
CA ILE A 284 -14.41 -9.71 -22.05
C ILE A 284 -13.96 -10.52 -23.26
N SER A 285 -12.81 -10.19 -23.83
CA SER A 285 -12.23 -10.90 -24.97
C SER A 285 -12.01 -12.39 -24.70
N ALA A 286 -11.70 -12.78 -23.46
CA ALA A 286 -11.46 -14.16 -23.07
C ALA A 286 -12.68 -15.08 -23.18
N ASP A 287 -13.90 -14.51 -23.21
CA ASP A 287 -15.14 -15.24 -23.41
C ASP A 287 -15.71 -15.04 -24.84
N LYS A 288 -15.02 -14.28 -25.70
CA LYS A 288 -15.32 -14.15 -27.13
C LYS A 288 -14.81 -15.37 -27.90
N TYR A 289 -15.56 -15.81 -28.91
CA TYR A 289 -15.14 -16.89 -29.80
C TYR A 289 -15.64 -16.67 -31.23
N ASP A 290 -15.03 -17.38 -32.19
CA ASP A 290 -15.50 -17.39 -33.56
C ASP A 290 -16.69 -18.35 -33.71
N SER A 291 -17.88 -17.80 -33.90
CA SER A 291 -19.09 -18.57 -34.18
C SER A 291 -19.32 -18.83 -35.66
N GLY A 292 -18.64 -18.12 -36.57
CA GLY A 292 -18.94 -18.12 -38.00
C GLY A 292 -20.29 -17.50 -38.39
N CYS A 293 -21.00 -16.87 -37.45
CA CYS A 293 -22.32 -16.28 -37.70
C CYS A 293 -22.27 -14.90 -38.35
N GLY A 294 -21.11 -14.23 -38.33
CA GLY A 294 -20.88 -12.91 -38.91
C GLY A 294 -21.10 -11.74 -37.95
N TRP A 295 -21.25 -12.00 -36.66
CA TRP A 295 -21.30 -11.00 -35.59
C TRP A 295 -20.41 -11.47 -34.43
N PRO A 296 -19.87 -10.53 -33.61
CA PRO A 296 -19.13 -10.92 -32.42
C PRO A 296 -19.99 -11.79 -31.49
N ALA A 297 -19.42 -12.93 -31.12
CA ALA A 297 -20.09 -13.94 -30.30
C ALA A 297 -19.33 -14.15 -28.98
N PHE A 298 -20.07 -14.13 -27.87
CA PHE A 298 -19.55 -14.36 -26.53
C PHE A 298 -20.25 -15.53 -25.87
N SER A 299 -19.56 -16.26 -24.99
CA SER A 299 -20.14 -17.36 -24.23
C SER A 299 -20.93 -16.88 -23.01
N ARG A 300 -20.55 -15.73 -22.44
CA ARG A 300 -21.21 -15.07 -21.29
C ARG A 300 -20.80 -13.59 -21.19
N PRO A 301 -21.59 -12.75 -20.50
CA PRO A 301 -21.16 -11.41 -20.08
C PRO A 301 -20.16 -11.47 -18.91
N ILE A 302 -19.59 -10.32 -18.55
CA ILE A 302 -18.76 -10.15 -17.34
C ILE A 302 -19.55 -10.53 -16.09
N ASP A 303 -20.79 -10.04 -16.00
CA ASP A 303 -21.77 -10.38 -14.97
C ASP A 303 -23.16 -10.48 -15.61
N SER A 304 -23.94 -11.48 -15.21
CA SER A 304 -25.33 -11.65 -15.64
C SER A 304 -26.22 -10.42 -15.36
N ALA A 305 -25.94 -9.65 -14.31
CA ALA A 305 -26.72 -8.47 -13.94
C ALA A 305 -26.58 -7.31 -14.95
N LEU A 306 -25.56 -7.35 -15.82
CA LEU A 306 -25.32 -6.35 -16.85
C LEU A 306 -26.21 -6.52 -18.09
N ILE A 307 -26.86 -7.68 -18.23
CA ILE A 307 -27.68 -8.03 -19.39
C ILE A 307 -29.13 -8.25 -18.94
N ALA A 308 -30.08 -7.65 -19.66
CA ALA A 308 -31.49 -7.96 -19.54
C ALA A 308 -31.96 -8.75 -20.77
N GLU A 309 -32.65 -9.85 -20.51
CA GLU A 309 -33.17 -10.77 -21.53
C GLU A 309 -34.67 -10.57 -21.71
N HIS A 310 -35.11 -10.46 -22.98
CA HIS A 310 -36.51 -10.20 -23.33
C HIS A 310 -36.98 -11.19 -24.40
N GLU A 311 -38.23 -11.64 -24.31
CA GLU A 311 -38.82 -12.46 -25.38
C GLU A 311 -39.04 -11.60 -26.64
N ASP A 312 -38.47 -12.03 -27.77
CA ASP A 312 -38.60 -11.37 -29.07
C ASP A 312 -39.34 -12.27 -30.06
N ARG A 313 -40.51 -11.80 -30.53
CA ARG A 313 -41.36 -12.48 -31.53
C ARG A 313 -41.30 -11.86 -32.93
N SER A 314 -40.38 -10.93 -33.15
CA SER A 314 -40.19 -10.27 -34.45
C SER A 314 -39.81 -11.28 -35.55
N HIS A 315 -40.08 -10.91 -36.80
CA HIS A 315 -39.76 -11.70 -37.99
C HIS A 315 -40.31 -13.15 -38.00
N GLY A 316 -41.36 -13.43 -37.20
CA GLY A 316 -42.00 -14.74 -37.15
C GLY A 316 -41.21 -15.82 -36.42
N MET A 317 -40.18 -15.45 -35.67
CA MET A 317 -39.36 -16.34 -34.85
C MET A 317 -39.64 -16.12 -33.36
N VAL A 318 -39.21 -17.05 -32.50
CA VAL A 318 -39.15 -16.82 -31.04
C VAL A 318 -37.67 -16.83 -30.67
N ARG A 319 -37.16 -15.69 -30.22
CA ARG A 319 -35.77 -15.48 -29.82
C ARG A 319 -35.71 -14.79 -28.46
N THR A 320 -34.54 -14.76 -27.86
CA THR A 320 -34.29 -13.98 -26.66
C THR A 320 -33.44 -12.78 -27.04
N GLU A 321 -34.03 -11.58 -27.04
CA GLU A 321 -33.32 -10.32 -27.19
C GLU A 321 -32.46 -10.08 -25.95
N VAL A 322 -31.25 -9.55 -26.17
CA VAL A 322 -30.38 -9.06 -25.10
C VAL A 322 -30.18 -7.56 -25.20
N THR A 323 -30.40 -6.87 -24.09
CA THR A 323 -30.16 -5.43 -23.92
C THR A 323 -29.20 -5.19 -22.76
N ALA A 324 -28.43 -4.11 -22.80
CA ALA A 324 -27.68 -3.66 -21.62
C ALA A 324 -28.68 -3.28 -20.50
N ALA A 325 -28.52 -3.85 -19.31
CA ALA A 325 -29.51 -3.75 -18.24
C ALA A 325 -29.71 -2.30 -17.75
N ASN A 326 -28.62 -1.54 -17.69
CA ASN A 326 -28.60 -0.17 -17.18
C ASN A 326 -29.09 0.87 -18.22
N SER A 327 -28.57 0.82 -19.45
CA SER A 327 -28.92 1.78 -20.51
C SER A 327 -30.18 1.41 -21.31
N GLY A 328 -30.58 0.13 -21.28
CA GLY A 328 -31.60 -0.43 -22.16
C GLY A 328 -31.21 -0.47 -23.64
N ALA A 329 -29.93 -0.25 -23.99
CA ALA A 329 -29.47 -0.32 -25.36
C ALA A 329 -29.64 -1.74 -25.91
N HIS A 330 -30.22 -1.87 -27.10
CA HIS A 330 -30.28 -3.16 -27.80
C HIS A 330 -28.88 -3.60 -28.22
N LEU A 331 -28.54 -4.84 -27.86
CA LEU A 331 -27.23 -5.44 -28.14
C LEU A 331 -27.35 -6.49 -29.24
N GLY A 332 -28.36 -7.37 -29.16
CA GLY A 332 -28.56 -8.47 -30.09
C GLY A 332 -29.44 -9.56 -29.52
N HIS A 333 -29.03 -10.83 -29.67
CA HIS A 333 -29.79 -11.99 -29.20
C HIS A 333 -28.88 -13.05 -28.57
N VAL A 334 -29.44 -13.84 -27.66
CA VAL A 334 -28.77 -15.03 -27.08
C VAL A 334 -29.41 -16.32 -27.59
N PHE A 335 -28.57 -17.32 -27.86
CA PHE A 335 -28.96 -18.63 -28.38
C PHE A 335 -28.31 -19.75 -27.56
N ASN A 336 -28.92 -20.94 -27.56
CA ASN A 336 -28.44 -22.13 -26.84
C ASN A 336 -27.56 -23.06 -27.73
N ASP A 337 -26.92 -22.49 -28.76
CA ASP A 337 -26.09 -23.19 -29.74
C ASP A 337 -24.60 -22.87 -29.61
N GLY A 338 -24.19 -22.35 -28.45
CA GLY A 338 -22.79 -22.01 -28.15
C GLY A 338 -21.95 -23.21 -27.71
N PRO A 339 -20.64 -23.00 -27.46
CA PRO A 339 -19.72 -24.04 -27.01
C PRO A 339 -20.17 -24.66 -25.68
N ALA A 340 -20.45 -25.97 -25.68
CA ALA A 340 -20.90 -26.69 -24.50
C ALA A 340 -19.92 -26.58 -23.31
N ALA A 341 -18.61 -26.56 -23.58
CA ALA A 341 -17.57 -26.40 -22.57
C ALA A 341 -17.61 -25.04 -21.85
N ALA A 342 -18.26 -24.03 -22.44
CA ALA A 342 -18.36 -22.68 -21.91
C ALA A 342 -19.79 -22.33 -21.43
N GLY A 343 -20.66 -23.34 -21.26
CA GLY A 343 -22.04 -23.16 -20.79
C GLY A 343 -23.11 -23.27 -21.88
N GLY A 344 -22.73 -23.41 -23.15
CA GLY A 344 -23.66 -23.66 -24.26
C GLY A 344 -24.42 -22.44 -24.78
N LEU A 345 -24.16 -21.24 -24.25
CA LEU A 345 -24.78 -20.00 -24.69
C LEU A 345 -23.94 -19.30 -25.77
N ARG A 346 -24.64 -18.62 -26.67
CA ARG A 346 -24.07 -17.73 -27.68
C ARG A 346 -24.76 -16.38 -27.63
N TYR A 347 -24.10 -15.42 -27.02
CA TYR A 347 -24.48 -14.00 -27.08
C TYR A 347 -23.99 -13.45 -28.42
N CYS A 348 -24.91 -13.32 -29.38
CA CYS A 348 -24.68 -12.80 -30.72
C CYS A 348 -24.97 -11.29 -30.72
N ILE A 349 -23.92 -10.49 -30.65
CA ILE A 349 -24.02 -9.05 -30.36
C ILE A 349 -23.67 -8.23 -31.60
N ASN A 350 -24.30 -7.08 -31.80
CA ASN A 350 -23.89 -6.14 -32.83
C ASN A 350 -22.59 -5.42 -32.40
N SER A 351 -21.59 -5.34 -33.27
CA SER A 351 -20.43 -4.47 -33.05
C SER A 351 -20.84 -3.02 -32.86
N ALA A 352 -21.87 -2.57 -33.60
CA ALA A 352 -22.42 -1.22 -33.50
C ALA A 352 -23.07 -0.89 -32.13
N SER A 353 -23.26 -1.86 -31.23
CA SER A 353 -23.66 -1.58 -29.84
C SER A 353 -22.51 -1.60 -28.84
N LEU A 354 -21.28 -1.88 -29.31
CA LEU A 354 -20.11 -2.06 -28.47
C LEU A 354 -19.01 -1.05 -28.81
N ARG A 355 -18.15 -0.78 -27.83
CA ARG A 355 -16.85 -0.14 -27.99
C ARG A 355 -15.78 -1.07 -27.42
N PHE A 356 -14.88 -1.55 -28.27
CA PHE A 356 -13.75 -2.36 -27.81
C PHE A 356 -12.66 -1.46 -27.23
N ILE A 357 -12.12 -1.85 -26.07
CA ILE A 357 -10.97 -1.20 -25.42
C ILE A 357 -9.90 -2.26 -25.25
N PRO A 358 -8.76 -2.14 -25.97
CA PRO A 358 -7.69 -3.11 -25.86
C PRO A 358 -6.98 -3.00 -24.51
N LYS A 359 -6.41 -4.11 -24.02
CA LYS A 359 -5.77 -4.22 -22.71
C LYS A 359 -4.76 -3.11 -22.44
N GLU A 360 -3.94 -2.76 -23.43
CA GLU A 360 -2.93 -1.70 -23.34
C GLU A 360 -3.51 -0.30 -23.07
N ASP A 361 -4.80 -0.09 -23.33
CA ASP A 361 -5.48 1.19 -23.18
C ASP A 361 -6.43 1.21 -21.97
N MET A 362 -6.74 0.06 -21.37
CA MET A 362 -7.71 -0.06 -20.28
C MET A 362 -7.35 0.83 -19.09
N GLU A 363 -6.12 0.78 -18.58
CA GLU A 363 -5.70 1.61 -17.44
C GLU A 363 -5.77 3.10 -17.77
N ARG A 364 -5.31 3.49 -18.96
CA ARG A 364 -5.32 4.89 -19.42
C ARG A 364 -6.73 5.43 -19.60
N GLU A 365 -7.67 4.60 -20.03
CA GLU A 365 -9.09 4.92 -20.13
C GLU A 365 -9.84 4.69 -18.80
N GLY A 366 -9.10 4.37 -17.74
CA GLY A 366 -9.55 4.19 -16.35
C GLY A 366 -10.36 2.91 -16.11
N TYR A 367 -10.31 1.93 -17.00
CA TYR A 367 -10.81 0.58 -16.82
C TYR A 367 -9.75 -0.35 -16.19
N GLY A 368 -8.77 0.20 -15.46
CA GLY A 368 -7.71 -0.58 -14.80
C GLY A 368 -8.26 -1.65 -13.86
N ASP A 369 -9.36 -1.35 -13.17
CA ASP A 369 -10.03 -2.26 -12.24
C ASP A 369 -10.62 -3.51 -12.90
N TYR A 370 -10.67 -3.59 -14.24
CA TYR A 370 -11.13 -4.76 -14.99
C TYR A 370 -9.97 -5.60 -15.55
N LEU A 371 -8.71 -5.18 -15.38
CA LEU A 371 -7.54 -5.90 -15.92
C LEU A 371 -7.43 -7.32 -15.37
N TYR A 372 -7.83 -7.54 -14.11
CA TYR A 372 -7.81 -8.87 -13.47
C TYR A 372 -8.66 -9.92 -14.22
N LEU A 373 -9.67 -9.50 -15.01
CA LEU A 373 -10.51 -10.41 -15.80
C LEU A 373 -9.75 -11.04 -16.99
N LEU A 374 -8.62 -10.45 -17.39
CA LEU A 374 -7.78 -10.90 -18.49
C LEU A 374 -6.63 -11.79 -18.03
N GLU A 375 -6.36 -11.86 -16.73
CA GLU A 375 -5.31 -12.68 -16.13
C GLU A 375 -5.89 -14.07 -15.77
N LYS A 376 -5.94 -14.98 -16.75
CA LYS A 376 -6.34 -16.39 -16.52
C LYS A 376 -5.15 -17.34 -16.58
#